data_AF-Q0CHS0-F1
#
_entry.id   AF-Q0CHS0-F1
#
_cell.length_a   1.000
_cell.length_b   1.000
_cell.length_c   1.000
_cell.angle_alpha   90.00
_cell.angle_beta   90.00
_cell.angle_gamma   90.00
#
_symmetry.space_group_name_H-M   'P 1'
#
loop_
_entity.id
_entity.type
_entity.pdbx_description
1 polymer ?
#
loop_
_entity_poly.entity_id
_entity_poly.type
_entity_poly.pdbx_seq_one_letter_code
_entity_poly.pdbx_strand_id
1 'polypeptide(L)'
;MEWLYLGRGTEEGIGTNHCTERRIHPRRESLHDDVTARPTFFHLQNILLHQASCFSSSSLPSLLHSTAPSSSTMKWLGLLALAGTALSHAHHDDAEVVPEHLRAELLKKWDQEFTFTGIASFAHLKPIKCLVEPDERYDIAVIGAPFDTAVSYRPGARFGPRAIRAASARQMAGTAYNTRAGINPYSSWAKVTDCGDIPITPFDNALAERQMYEAFLELGSRAAVTPAEAAHGTKGISAGKAKLVTLGGDHSVALPALRALYQIYGKPITVLHFDAHLDTWNPVRYSAYWQSEQTHFNHGSFFHKASREGLICNATSAHAGLRTRLTGVDDSDYTNPGPEQGFLRIHADDIDELGGPVGIIDKIIDRIGLDPDQPVYLSVDIDVLDPATAPGTGTPEPGGWTTREFIRILRGIEKLNIVGADIVEVSPSYDNKGETTALAAAQVAFEIITSMVKAGAGQDLGGWYGRKEAVAGEAPAEKEVKDEL
;
A
#
# COMPACT_ATOMS: atom_id res chain seq x y z
N MET A 1 8.54 58.62 23.07
CA MET A 1 8.97 59.50 21.98
C MET A 1 8.33 58.94 20.72
N GLU A 2 7.17 59.47 20.30
CA GLU A 2 7.07 60.64 19.38
C GLU A 2 7.54 60.25 17.96
N TRP A 3 6.87 60.38 16.80
CA TRP A 3 5.56 60.80 16.24
C TRP A 3 5.53 60.12 14.83
N LEU A 4 4.48 59.50 14.27
CA LEU A 4 3.22 60.00 13.65
C LEU A 4 3.36 60.82 12.33
N TYR A 5 2.44 60.49 11.38
CA TYR A 5 1.97 61.14 10.12
C TYR A 5 2.45 60.56 8.77
N LEU A 6 1.62 59.88 7.94
CA LEU A 6 0.41 60.23 7.15
C LEU A 6 0.68 61.02 5.85
N GLY A 7 0.13 60.54 4.73
CA GLY A 7 -0.06 61.33 3.51
C GLY A 7 -0.58 60.53 2.30
N ARG A 8 -1.87 60.70 1.98
CA ARG A 8 -2.49 60.35 0.68
C ARG A 8 -2.15 61.43 -0.37
N GLY A 9 -2.16 61.06 -1.65
CA GLY A 9 -2.21 62.01 -2.77
C GLY A 9 -2.38 61.32 -4.13
N THR A 10 -3.44 61.71 -4.84
CA THR A 10 -3.91 61.30 -6.17
C THR A 10 -3.38 62.23 -7.28
N GLU A 11 -3.23 61.73 -8.51
CA GLU A 11 -3.46 62.38 -9.84
C GLU A 11 -2.80 61.51 -10.95
N GLU A 12 -3.58 60.92 -11.87
CA GLU A 12 -3.90 61.38 -13.25
C GLU A 12 -2.70 61.58 -14.19
N GLY A 13 -2.70 60.87 -15.34
CA GLY A 13 -1.71 61.07 -16.41
C GLY A 13 -1.78 60.06 -17.56
N ILE A 14 -2.35 60.52 -18.67
CA ILE A 14 -2.61 59.88 -19.98
C ILE A 14 -1.31 59.57 -20.76
N GLY A 15 -1.29 58.52 -21.61
CA GLY A 15 -0.29 58.45 -22.71
C GLY A 15 -0.02 57.11 -23.41
N THR A 16 -0.88 56.76 -24.36
CA THR A 16 -0.59 56.19 -25.72
C THR A 16 0.46 55.09 -25.97
N ASN A 17 -0.05 53.98 -26.53
CA ASN A 17 0.45 53.14 -27.64
C ASN A 17 1.88 53.37 -28.18
N HIS A 18 2.66 52.30 -28.33
CA HIS A 18 3.42 51.98 -29.55
C HIS A 18 3.77 50.49 -29.63
N CYS A 19 3.05 49.76 -30.50
CA CYS A 19 3.55 48.54 -31.12
C CYS A 19 4.67 48.91 -32.11
N THR A 20 5.81 48.25 -32.03
CA THR A 20 6.75 48.19 -33.16
C THR A 20 7.21 46.75 -33.37
N GLU A 21 6.90 46.26 -34.56
CA GLU A 21 7.44 45.06 -35.18
C GLU A 21 8.97 45.16 -35.29
N ARG A 22 9.67 44.03 -35.10
CA ARG A 22 10.95 43.81 -35.80
C ARG A 22 10.97 42.43 -36.42
N ARG A 23 11.01 42.48 -37.76
CA ARG A 23 11.29 41.38 -38.67
C ARG A 23 12.74 40.90 -38.53
N ILE A 24 12.82 39.61 -38.76
CA ILE A 24 13.94 38.73 -39.04
C ILE A 24 14.76 39.22 -40.25
N HIS A 25 16.09 39.12 -40.15
CA HIS A 25 16.96 38.84 -41.30
C HIS A 25 18.09 37.88 -40.87
N PRO A 26 18.35 36.79 -41.62
CA PRO A 26 19.41 35.84 -41.32
C PRO A 26 20.72 36.22 -42.05
N ARG A 27 21.88 35.92 -41.43
CA ARG A 27 23.17 35.87 -42.13
C ARG A 27 23.56 34.43 -42.43
N ARG A 28 23.92 34.19 -43.70
CA ARG A 28 24.63 33.03 -44.24
C ARG A 28 26.14 33.23 -44.10
N GLU A 29 26.88 32.14 -43.94
CA GLU A 29 28.14 31.76 -44.64
C GLU A 29 28.52 30.34 -44.14
N SER A 30 28.38 29.29 -44.97
CA SER A 30 29.37 28.67 -45.89
C SER A 30 30.03 27.43 -45.24
N LEU A 31 29.60 26.21 -45.59
CA LEU A 31 30.11 25.33 -46.67
C LEU A 31 31.37 24.53 -46.28
N HIS A 32 31.20 23.21 -46.08
CA HIS A 32 32.04 22.16 -46.68
C HIS A 32 31.32 20.79 -46.67
N ASP A 33 31.04 20.33 -47.89
CA ASP A 33 31.10 18.99 -48.51
C ASP A 33 30.79 17.72 -47.68
N ASP A 34 29.72 16.97 -47.98
CA ASP A 34 29.56 15.91 -49.01
C ASP A 34 30.03 14.54 -48.46
N VAL A 35 29.22 13.47 -48.34
CA VAL A 35 28.94 12.52 -49.42
C VAL A 35 27.93 11.42 -48.95
N THR A 36 26.92 11.20 -49.81
CA THR A 36 26.10 9.98 -50.08
C THR A 36 24.96 9.48 -49.20
N ALA A 37 23.83 9.33 -49.89
CA ALA A 37 22.58 8.68 -49.53
C ALA A 37 22.52 7.20 -49.96
N ARG A 38 21.71 6.38 -49.28
CA ARG A 38 20.51 5.71 -49.84
C ARG A 38 19.74 4.89 -48.78
N PRO A 39 18.39 4.86 -48.84
CA PRO A 39 17.54 4.11 -47.91
C PRO A 39 17.07 2.77 -48.52
N THR A 40 16.78 1.78 -47.69
CA THR A 40 16.03 0.59 -48.09
C THR A 40 14.79 0.40 -47.21
N PHE A 41 13.64 0.54 -47.87
CA PHE A 41 12.30 0.17 -47.42
C PHE A 41 12.22 -1.34 -47.14
N PHE A 42 11.52 -1.74 -46.08
CA PHE A 42 10.90 -3.06 -46.01
C PHE A 42 9.45 -2.97 -45.55
N HIS A 43 8.64 -3.76 -46.26
CA HIS A 43 7.18 -3.84 -46.29
C HIS A 43 6.55 -4.26 -44.95
N LEU A 44 5.47 -3.57 -44.57
CA LEU A 44 4.42 -4.06 -43.68
C LEU A 44 3.42 -4.89 -44.51
N GLN A 45 3.28 -6.18 -44.20
CA GLN A 45 2.13 -6.98 -44.66
C GLN A 45 1.14 -7.15 -43.50
N ASN A 46 -0.04 -6.55 -43.70
CA ASN A 46 -1.24 -6.79 -42.91
C ASN A 46 -1.77 -8.20 -43.18
N ILE A 47 -1.98 -8.99 -42.13
CA ILE A 47 -2.81 -10.20 -42.17
C ILE A 47 -4.11 -9.89 -41.43
N LEU A 48 -5.16 -9.68 -42.19
CA LEU A 48 -6.55 -9.63 -41.75
C LEU A 48 -7.08 -11.06 -41.73
N LEU A 49 -7.40 -11.60 -40.55
CA LEU A 49 -8.17 -12.84 -40.39
C LEU A 49 -9.64 -12.49 -40.14
N HIS A 50 -10.47 -12.85 -41.11
CA HIS A 50 -11.92 -12.90 -41.03
C HIS A 50 -12.32 -14.20 -40.32
N GLN A 51 -13.09 -14.12 -39.23
CA GLN A 51 -14.06 -15.16 -38.88
C GLN A 51 -15.34 -14.50 -38.39
N ALA A 52 -16.41 -14.79 -39.12
CA ALA A 52 -17.78 -14.45 -38.81
C ALA A 52 -18.37 -15.51 -37.88
N SER A 53 -19.02 -15.08 -36.81
CA SER A 53 -19.84 -15.92 -35.95
C SER A 53 -21.23 -15.30 -35.87
N CYS A 54 -22.21 -15.98 -36.45
CA CYS A 54 -23.64 -15.72 -36.28
C CYS A 54 -24.06 -16.14 -34.88
N PHE A 55 -24.78 -15.29 -34.14
CA PHE A 55 -25.85 -15.75 -33.24
C PHE A 55 -26.96 -14.71 -33.18
N SER A 56 -28.17 -15.21 -33.38
CA SER A 56 -29.44 -14.51 -33.53
C SER A 56 -29.96 -13.97 -32.21
N SER A 57 -30.32 -12.69 -32.20
CA SER A 57 -31.23 -12.09 -31.23
C SER A 57 -32.69 -12.46 -31.58
N SER A 58 -33.48 -12.79 -30.56
CA SER A 58 -34.94 -12.68 -30.68
C SER A 58 -35.49 -12.08 -29.38
N SER A 59 -35.80 -10.80 -29.49
CA SER A 59 -36.67 -10.04 -28.62
C SER A 59 -38.04 -9.97 -29.30
N LEU A 60 -39.12 -10.21 -28.56
CA LEU A 60 -40.45 -9.68 -28.90
C LEU A 60 -41.31 -9.58 -27.62
N PRO A 61 -42.06 -8.48 -27.43
CA PRO A 61 -42.83 -8.23 -26.22
C PRO A 61 -44.37 -8.27 -26.42
N SER A 62 -45.06 -8.26 -25.28
CA SER A 62 -46.23 -7.42 -24.95
C SER A 62 -47.68 -7.86 -25.25
N LEU A 63 -48.53 -7.45 -24.27
CA LEU A 63 -49.98 -7.13 -24.27
C LEU A 63 -50.96 -8.30 -23.98
N LEU A 64 -51.51 -8.39 -22.76
CA LEU A 64 -52.71 -7.72 -22.21
C LEU A 64 -54.02 -8.19 -22.87
N HIS A 65 -54.89 -8.85 -22.08
CA HIS A 65 -56.30 -8.47 -21.96
C HIS A 65 -56.95 -9.05 -20.69
N SER A 66 -57.59 -8.14 -19.95
CA SER A 66 -58.49 -8.36 -18.82
C SER A 66 -59.89 -8.71 -19.33
N THR A 67 -60.64 -9.53 -18.59
CA THR A 67 -62.04 -9.26 -18.17
C THR A 67 -62.66 -10.50 -17.49
N ALA A 68 -63.14 -10.32 -16.26
CA ALA A 68 -64.20 -11.14 -15.64
C ALA A 68 -65.57 -10.53 -16.01
N PRO A 69 -66.73 -11.20 -15.82
CA PRO A 69 -67.34 -11.27 -14.46
C PRO A 69 -68.29 -12.48 -14.18
N SER A 70 -68.69 -12.61 -12.89
CA SER A 70 -70.05 -12.96 -12.40
C SER A 70 -70.62 -14.39 -12.68
N SER A 71 -71.31 -15.15 -11.82
CA SER A 71 -72.02 -14.96 -10.53
C SER A 71 -72.47 -16.31 -9.93
N SER A 72 -72.43 -16.41 -8.59
CA SER A 72 -73.35 -17.04 -7.62
C SER A 72 -74.26 -18.24 -7.99
N THR A 73 -74.18 -19.35 -7.23
CA THR A 73 -75.32 -19.96 -6.49
C THR A 73 -74.89 -21.10 -5.53
N MET A 74 -74.79 -20.77 -4.24
CA MET A 74 -75.41 -21.37 -3.03
C MET A 74 -75.66 -22.90 -2.84
N LYS A 75 -74.97 -23.46 -1.81
CA LYS A 75 -75.35 -24.48 -0.75
C LYS A 75 -75.74 -25.93 -1.19
N TRP A 76 -75.34 -27.04 -0.53
CA TRP A 76 -75.32 -27.42 0.91
C TRP A 76 -74.52 -28.74 1.16
N LEU A 77 -74.01 -28.87 2.40
CA LEU A 77 -73.83 -30.07 3.27
C LEU A 77 -72.96 -31.28 2.85
N GLY A 78 -71.97 -31.58 3.70
CA GLY A 78 -71.32 -32.90 3.76
C GLY A 78 -70.08 -32.94 4.65
N LEU A 79 -70.25 -32.78 5.96
CA LEU A 79 -69.19 -32.92 6.96
C LEU A 79 -69.10 -34.41 7.34
N LEU A 80 -68.02 -35.11 6.94
CA LEU A 80 -67.64 -36.42 7.50
C LEU A 80 -66.14 -36.70 7.28
N ALA A 81 -65.41 -36.60 8.39
CA ALA A 81 -64.29 -37.44 8.84
C ALA A 81 -63.07 -37.71 7.91
N LEU A 82 -61.94 -37.11 8.32
CA LEU A 82 -60.70 -37.82 8.73
C LEU A 82 -60.35 -39.11 7.97
N ALA A 83 -59.47 -38.99 6.98
CA ALA A 83 -58.23 -39.78 6.86
C ALA A 83 -57.54 -39.49 5.52
N GLY A 84 -56.24 -39.20 5.58
CA GLY A 84 -55.33 -39.40 4.44
C GLY A 84 -55.24 -38.23 3.46
N THR A 85 -54.38 -37.26 3.78
CA THR A 85 -53.21 -36.85 2.97
C THR A 85 -52.64 -35.57 3.58
N ALA A 86 -51.96 -35.71 4.72
CA ALA A 86 -50.89 -34.79 5.08
C ALA A 86 -49.62 -35.38 4.47
N LEU A 87 -49.04 -34.69 3.48
CA LEU A 87 -47.65 -34.76 3.00
C LEU A 87 -47.62 -34.35 1.53
N SER A 88 -47.54 -33.05 1.28
CA SER A 88 -46.99 -32.51 0.05
C SER A 88 -46.67 -31.04 0.29
N HIS A 89 -45.37 -30.73 0.29
CA HIS A 89 -44.78 -29.38 0.32
C HIS A 89 -44.45 -28.79 1.70
N ALA A 90 -43.64 -29.53 2.46
CA ALA A 90 -42.56 -28.90 3.20
C ALA A 90 -41.25 -29.37 2.56
N HIS A 91 -40.64 -28.53 1.72
CA HIS A 91 -39.23 -28.66 1.37
C HIS A 91 -38.44 -28.34 2.63
N HIS A 92 -38.26 -29.34 3.50
CA HIS A 92 -37.19 -29.33 4.48
C HIS A 92 -35.90 -29.62 3.70
N ASP A 93 -35.07 -28.60 3.50
CA ASP A 93 -33.64 -28.78 3.31
C ASP A 93 -33.08 -29.34 4.62
N ASP A 94 -33.25 -30.64 4.84
CA ASP A 94 -32.43 -31.40 5.78
C ASP A 94 -31.04 -31.50 5.14
N ALA A 95 -30.25 -30.43 5.24
CA ALA A 95 -28.84 -30.49 4.94
C ALA A 95 -28.23 -31.53 5.89
N GLU A 96 -27.87 -32.70 5.37
CA GLU A 96 -27.16 -33.73 6.13
C GLU A 96 -25.93 -33.10 6.78
N VAL A 97 -26.01 -32.89 8.10
CA VAL A 97 -24.90 -32.37 8.88
C VAL A 97 -23.82 -33.44 8.89
N VAL A 98 -22.71 -33.18 8.19
CA VAL A 98 -21.55 -34.08 8.16
C VAL A 98 -21.15 -34.40 9.60
N PRO A 99 -21.08 -35.68 10.00
CA PRO A 99 -20.69 -36.05 11.35
C PRO A 99 -19.32 -35.46 11.72
N GLU A 100 -19.20 -34.91 12.94
CA GLU A 100 -17.97 -34.21 13.38
C GLU A 100 -16.71 -35.09 13.26
N HIS A 101 -16.83 -36.39 13.54
CA HIS A 101 -15.71 -37.33 13.39
C HIS A 101 -15.24 -37.46 11.94
N LEU A 102 -16.16 -37.46 10.98
CA LEU A 102 -15.85 -37.52 9.55
C LEU A 102 -15.19 -36.20 9.11
N ARG A 103 -15.69 -35.07 9.60
CA ARG A 103 -15.06 -33.76 9.36
C ARG A 103 -13.63 -33.70 9.91
N ALA A 104 -13.41 -34.16 11.13
CA ALA A 104 -12.08 -34.22 11.74
C ALA A 104 -11.13 -35.16 10.96
N GLU A 105 -11.62 -36.30 10.47
CA GLU A 105 -10.85 -37.20 9.61
C GLU A 105 -10.48 -36.56 8.28
N LEU A 106 -11.42 -35.87 7.64
CA LEU A 106 -11.17 -35.14 6.39
C LEU A 106 -10.14 -34.04 6.58
N LEU A 107 -10.23 -33.25 7.65
CA LEU A 107 -9.24 -32.22 7.97
C LEU A 107 -7.85 -32.84 8.13
N LYS A 108 -7.73 -33.93 8.91
CA LYS A 108 -6.45 -34.62 9.09
C LYS A 108 -5.84 -35.12 7.77
N LYS A 109 -6.67 -35.54 6.81
CA LYS A 109 -6.21 -36.09 5.53
C LYS A 109 -5.86 -35.03 4.49
N TRP A 110 -6.62 -33.92 4.46
CA TRP A 110 -6.65 -33.02 3.30
C TRP A 110 -6.36 -31.55 3.62
N ASP A 111 -6.31 -31.15 4.90
CA ASP A 111 -6.06 -29.76 5.32
C ASP A 111 -4.57 -29.41 5.33
N GLN A 112 -3.68 -30.41 5.15
CA GLN A 112 -2.25 -30.17 5.06
C GLN A 112 -1.90 -29.55 3.70
N GLU A 113 -1.48 -28.29 3.72
CA GLU A 113 -0.96 -27.59 2.54
C GLU A 113 0.57 -27.63 2.50
N PHE A 114 1.11 -27.75 1.29
CA PHE A 114 2.50 -27.44 0.99
C PHE A 114 2.60 -26.00 0.48
N THR A 115 3.80 -25.42 0.54
CA THR A 115 4.04 -24.03 0.11
C THR A 115 3.59 -23.75 -1.34
N PHE A 116 3.54 -24.75 -2.22
CA PHE A 116 3.15 -24.60 -3.63
C PHE A 116 1.67 -24.99 -3.91
N THR A 117 0.90 -25.33 -2.89
CA THR A 117 -0.53 -25.71 -2.98
C THR A 117 -1.38 -24.75 -2.16
N GLY A 118 -2.70 -24.92 -2.16
CA GLY A 118 -3.60 -24.14 -1.30
C GLY A 118 -4.10 -22.85 -1.93
N ILE A 119 -4.92 -22.12 -1.19
CA ILE A 119 -5.41 -20.81 -1.62
C ILE A 119 -4.29 -19.79 -1.42
N ALA A 120 -3.93 -19.06 -2.48
CA ALA A 120 -2.86 -18.07 -2.46
C ALA A 120 -3.26 -16.77 -1.74
N SER A 121 -3.61 -16.86 -0.46
CA SER A 121 -3.67 -15.73 0.48
C SER A 121 -2.26 -15.38 0.97
N PHE A 122 -2.11 -14.22 1.60
CA PHE A 122 -0.86 -13.81 2.21
C PHE A 122 -0.44 -14.81 3.29
N ALA A 123 0.76 -15.38 3.15
CA ALA A 123 1.37 -16.36 4.06
C ALA A 123 0.49 -17.60 4.36
N HIS A 124 -0.43 -17.97 3.46
CA HIS A 124 -1.45 -19.02 3.69
C HIS A 124 -2.34 -18.74 4.92
N LEU A 125 -2.44 -17.47 5.33
CA LEU A 125 -3.39 -17.07 6.37
C LEU A 125 -4.81 -17.25 5.85
N LYS A 126 -5.74 -17.67 6.71
CA LYS A 126 -7.14 -17.84 6.32
C LYS A 126 -7.69 -16.52 5.74
N PRO A 127 -8.11 -16.48 4.46
CA PRO A 127 -8.62 -15.26 3.86
C PRO A 127 -10.04 -14.98 4.33
N ILE A 128 -10.34 -13.74 4.67
CA ILE A 128 -11.67 -13.26 5.06
C ILE A 128 -11.93 -11.95 4.31
N LYS A 129 -13.14 -11.76 3.77
CA LYS A 129 -13.49 -10.48 3.14
C LYS A 129 -13.94 -9.49 4.22
N CYS A 130 -12.98 -8.94 4.98
CA CYS A 130 -13.26 -8.15 6.18
C CYS A 130 -14.22 -6.97 5.94
N LEU A 131 -14.19 -6.33 4.77
CA LEU A 131 -15.09 -5.22 4.41
C LEU A 131 -16.58 -5.60 4.34
N VAL A 132 -16.92 -6.88 4.21
CA VAL A 132 -18.31 -7.38 4.24
C VAL A 132 -18.60 -8.25 5.46
N GLU A 133 -17.61 -8.46 6.32
CA GLU A 133 -17.69 -9.20 7.58
C GLU A 133 -17.39 -8.24 8.74
N PRO A 134 -18.36 -7.40 9.16
CA PRO A 134 -18.11 -6.32 10.13
C PRO A 134 -17.71 -6.82 11.52
N ASP A 135 -18.11 -8.03 11.89
CA ASP A 135 -17.78 -8.64 13.18
C ASP A 135 -16.38 -9.28 13.22
N GLU A 136 -15.69 -9.37 12.07
CA GLU A 136 -14.34 -9.90 12.00
C GLU A 136 -13.35 -8.94 12.66
N ARG A 137 -12.81 -9.36 13.81
CA ARG A 137 -11.76 -8.66 14.56
C ARG A 137 -10.40 -9.28 14.31
N TYR A 138 -9.37 -8.44 14.28
CA TYR A 138 -7.97 -8.80 14.09
C TYR A 138 -7.07 -7.80 14.84
N ASP A 139 -5.84 -8.20 15.16
CA ASP A 139 -4.83 -7.24 15.64
C ASP A 139 -4.11 -6.59 14.45
N ILE A 140 -3.88 -7.36 13.38
CA ILE A 140 -3.27 -6.91 12.14
C ILE A 140 -4.09 -7.45 10.96
N ALA A 141 -4.57 -6.56 10.10
CA ALA A 141 -5.17 -6.93 8.82
C ALA A 141 -4.19 -6.68 7.68
N VAL A 142 -3.93 -7.71 6.89
CA VAL A 142 -3.28 -7.58 5.59
C VAL A 142 -4.35 -7.29 4.54
N ILE A 143 -4.26 -6.18 3.83
CA ILE A 143 -5.29 -5.77 2.86
C ILE A 143 -4.65 -5.37 1.54
N GLY A 144 -5.17 -5.83 0.41
CA GLY A 144 -4.70 -5.38 -0.90
C GLY A 144 -5.40 -4.11 -1.37
N ALA A 145 -4.64 -3.19 -1.96
CA ALA A 145 -5.15 -1.99 -2.61
C ALA A 145 -4.74 -1.97 -4.11
N PRO A 146 -5.36 -2.83 -4.96
CA PRO A 146 -4.97 -2.99 -6.36
C PRO A 146 -5.35 -1.76 -7.21
N PHE A 147 -4.46 -0.78 -7.29
CA PHE A 147 -4.66 0.51 -7.96
C PHE A 147 -3.38 0.98 -8.67
N ASP A 148 -3.45 1.54 -9.87
CA ASP A 148 -2.27 2.12 -10.53
C ASP A 148 -2.61 3.20 -11.56
N THR A 149 -3.78 3.83 -11.44
CA THR A 149 -4.23 4.84 -12.41
C THR A 149 -3.70 6.24 -12.08
N ALA A 150 -2.83 6.36 -11.08
CA ALA A 150 -2.11 7.58 -10.70
C ALA A 150 -0.63 7.57 -11.10
N VAL A 151 -0.16 6.53 -11.81
CA VAL A 151 1.23 6.41 -12.27
C VAL A 151 1.55 7.34 -13.43
N SER A 152 2.81 7.77 -13.51
CA SER A 152 3.33 8.66 -14.56
C SER A 152 4.12 7.95 -15.67
N TYR A 153 4.69 6.78 -15.39
CA TYR A 153 5.55 6.05 -16.35
C TYR A 153 5.00 4.67 -16.74
N ARG A 154 5.32 3.62 -15.98
CA ARG A 154 4.93 2.23 -16.32
C ARG A 154 3.81 1.74 -15.40
N PRO A 155 2.61 1.41 -15.91
CA PRO A 155 1.53 0.82 -15.12
C PRO A 155 1.75 -0.68 -14.87
N GLY A 156 1.01 -1.26 -13.93
CA GLY A 156 1.03 -2.69 -13.62
C GLY A 156 0.96 -2.99 -12.11
N ALA A 157 1.16 -1.98 -11.26
CA ALA A 157 1.11 -2.12 -9.81
C ALA A 157 -0.26 -2.57 -9.28
N ARG A 158 -1.36 -2.41 -10.04
CA ARG A 158 -2.67 -2.99 -9.69
C ARG A 158 -2.66 -4.51 -9.52
N PHE A 159 -1.65 -5.21 -10.07
CA PHE A 159 -1.47 -6.66 -9.90
C PHE A 159 -0.48 -7.02 -8.77
N GLY A 160 0.15 -6.01 -8.15
CA GLY A 160 1.07 -6.15 -7.02
C GLY A 160 0.53 -6.99 -5.86
N PRO A 161 -0.70 -6.73 -5.34
CA PRO A 161 -1.21 -7.45 -4.18
C PRO A 161 -1.29 -8.97 -4.42
N ARG A 162 -1.68 -9.37 -5.64
CA ARG A 162 -1.73 -10.79 -6.03
C ARG A 162 -0.34 -11.41 -6.07
N ALA A 163 0.64 -10.71 -6.65
CA ALA A 163 2.00 -11.22 -6.76
C ALA A 163 2.67 -11.33 -5.37
N ILE A 164 2.46 -10.35 -4.49
CA ILE A 164 3.00 -10.40 -3.12
C ILE A 164 2.41 -11.59 -2.35
N ARG A 165 1.10 -11.85 -2.47
CA ARG A 165 0.49 -13.05 -1.87
C ARG A 165 1.11 -14.33 -2.38
N ALA A 166 1.24 -14.49 -3.70
CA ALA A 166 1.87 -15.66 -4.29
C ALA A 166 3.33 -15.85 -3.81
N ALA A 167 4.10 -14.76 -3.75
CA ALA A 167 5.48 -14.78 -3.30
C ALA A 167 5.64 -15.09 -1.79
N SER A 168 4.63 -14.77 -0.98
CA SER A 168 4.61 -15.05 0.46
C SER A 168 4.39 -16.52 0.82
N ALA A 169 4.16 -17.39 -0.17
CA ALA A 169 3.75 -18.78 0.02
C ALA A 169 4.72 -19.66 0.86
N ARG A 170 5.99 -19.26 1.03
CA ARG A 170 6.96 -19.94 1.91
C ARG A 170 6.88 -19.51 3.39
N GLN A 171 6.05 -18.53 3.72
CA GLN A 171 5.95 -17.92 5.04
C GLN A 171 4.78 -18.52 5.86
N MET A 172 4.43 -19.79 5.64
CA MET A 172 3.31 -20.45 6.35
C MET A 172 3.45 -20.33 7.87
N ALA A 173 2.33 -20.20 8.59
CA ALA A 173 2.33 -20.02 10.05
C ALA A 173 3.16 -21.07 10.81
N GLY A 174 3.17 -22.33 10.37
CA GLY A 174 3.96 -23.40 10.97
C GLY A 174 5.48 -23.33 10.72
N THR A 175 5.94 -22.56 9.73
CA THR A 175 7.34 -22.49 9.29
C THR A 175 7.91 -21.07 9.27
N ALA A 176 7.22 -20.11 9.90
CA ALA A 176 7.53 -18.69 9.86
C ALA A 176 8.33 -18.15 11.06
N TYR A 177 9.05 -19.02 11.79
CA TYR A 177 9.87 -18.55 12.91
C TYR A 177 11.06 -17.71 12.42
N ASN A 178 11.09 -16.43 12.80
CA ASN A 178 12.18 -15.52 12.46
C ASN A 178 13.27 -15.62 13.53
N THR A 179 14.41 -16.24 13.18
CA THR A 179 15.53 -16.46 14.11
C THR A 179 16.21 -15.18 14.57
N ARG A 180 16.16 -14.10 13.78
CA ARG A 180 16.78 -12.81 14.15
C ARG A 180 15.86 -11.98 15.04
N ALA A 181 14.55 -12.09 14.85
CA ALA A 181 13.57 -11.46 15.73
C ALA A 181 13.28 -12.28 16.99
N GLY A 182 13.52 -13.60 16.96
CA GLY A 182 13.25 -14.52 18.07
C GLY A 182 11.77 -14.87 18.24
N ILE A 183 10.96 -14.73 17.18
CA ILE A 183 9.50 -14.88 17.23
C ILE A 183 8.95 -15.40 15.90
N ASN A 184 7.84 -16.13 15.97
CA ASN A 184 6.99 -16.42 14.82
C ASN A 184 5.80 -15.44 14.85
N PRO A 185 5.68 -14.50 13.91
CA PRO A 185 4.63 -13.48 13.96
C PRO A 185 3.22 -14.04 13.83
N TYR A 186 3.04 -15.14 13.09
CA TYR A 186 1.74 -15.71 12.78
C TYR A 186 1.23 -16.69 13.84
N SER A 187 2.11 -17.11 14.75
CA SER A 187 1.79 -18.03 15.85
C SER A 187 2.06 -17.41 17.24
N SER A 188 2.10 -16.08 17.33
CA SER A 188 2.28 -15.34 18.59
C SER A 188 0.93 -14.82 19.12
N TRP A 189 0.94 -13.73 19.89
CA TRP A 189 -0.25 -13.16 20.52
C TRP A 189 -1.22 -12.51 19.53
N ALA A 190 -0.71 -11.95 18.42
CA ALA A 190 -1.50 -11.18 17.49
C ALA A 190 -2.26 -12.08 16.50
N LYS A 191 -3.56 -11.81 16.31
CA LYS A 191 -4.33 -12.36 15.21
C LYS A 191 -4.06 -11.56 13.92
N VAL A 192 -3.28 -12.16 13.03
CA VAL A 192 -3.00 -11.64 11.68
C VAL A 192 -3.99 -12.26 10.68
N THR A 193 -4.70 -11.44 9.90
CA THR A 193 -5.74 -11.90 8.96
C THR A 193 -5.51 -11.31 7.57
N ASP A 194 -5.60 -12.11 6.50
CA ASP A 194 -5.68 -11.59 5.13
C ASP A 194 -7.13 -11.17 4.86
N CYS A 195 -7.34 -9.87 4.75
CA CYS A 195 -8.63 -9.23 4.59
C CYS A 195 -9.09 -9.11 3.12
N GLY A 196 -8.39 -9.75 2.18
CA GLY A 196 -8.69 -9.68 0.76
C GLY A 196 -8.27 -8.34 0.16
N ASP A 197 -9.04 -7.83 -0.79
CA ASP A 197 -8.72 -6.59 -1.51
C ASP A 197 -9.84 -5.56 -1.37
N ILE A 198 -9.45 -4.27 -1.39
CA ILE A 198 -10.38 -3.16 -1.57
C ILE A 198 -10.90 -3.19 -3.02
N PRO A 199 -12.21 -3.12 -3.28
CA PRO A 199 -12.79 -3.13 -4.62
C PRO A 199 -12.67 -1.75 -5.29
N ILE A 200 -11.43 -1.33 -5.57
CA ILE A 200 -11.10 0.00 -6.10
C ILE A 200 -11.50 0.10 -7.58
N THR A 201 -12.19 1.19 -7.95
CA THR A 201 -12.53 1.47 -9.35
C THR A 201 -11.28 1.82 -10.17
N PRO A 202 -11.12 1.26 -11.38
CA PRO A 202 -10.00 1.61 -12.26
C PRO A 202 -10.33 2.76 -13.21
N PHE A 203 -11.48 3.43 -13.06
CA PHE A 203 -12.02 4.36 -14.07
C PHE A 203 -12.06 5.82 -13.63
N ASP A 204 -12.06 6.08 -12.33
CA ASP A 204 -12.15 7.43 -11.77
C ASP A 204 -11.29 7.52 -10.51
N ASN A 205 -10.21 8.30 -10.61
CA ASN A 205 -9.23 8.46 -9.54
C ASN A 205 -9.83 9.12 -8.28
N ALA A 206 -10.79 10.04 -8.43
CA ALA A 206 -11.42 10.71 -7.29
C ALA A 206 -12.34 9.73 -6.54
N LEU A 207 -13.07 8.90 -7.27
CA LEU A 207 -13.87 7.83 -6.67
C LEU A 207 -12.97 6.75 -6.05
N ALA A 208 -11.88 6.38 -6.70
CA ALA A 208 -10.90 5.42 -6.17
C ALA A 208 -10.27 5.90 -4.86
N GLU A 209 -9.81 7.16 -4.80
CA GLU A 209 -9.30 7.82 -3.59
C GLU A 209 -10.31 7.73 -2.44
N ARG A 210 -11.59 8.02 -2.72
CA ARG A 210 -12.67 7.92 -1.74
C ARG A 210 -12.92 6.49 -1.27
N GLN A 211 -13.00 5.52 -2.19
CA GLN A 211 -13.21 4.11 -1.84
C GLN A 211 -12.09 3.58 -0.94
N MET A 212 -10.84 3.92 -1.25
CA MET A 212 -9.70 3.57 -0.42
C MET A 212 -9.80 4.19 0.97
N TYR A 213 -10.12 5.48 1.07
CA TYR A 213 -10.28 6.17 2.35
C TYR A 213 -11.37 5.53 3.23
N GLU A 214 -12.56 5.29 2.67
CA GLU A 214 -13.68 4.68 3.40
C GLU A 214 -13.31 3.25 3.86
N ALA A 215 -12.64 2.45 3.02
CA ALA A 215 -12.19 1.11 3.38
C ALA A 215 -11.12 1.11 4.47
N PHE A 216 -10.10 1.98 4.38
CA PHE A 216 -9.06 2.08 5.41
C PHE A 216 -9.63 2.57 6.74
N LEU A 217 -10.57 3.52 6.71
CA LEU A 217 -11.23 4.01 7.92
C LEU A 217 -12.09 2.91 8.56
N GLU A 218 -12.90 2.19 7.78
CA GLU A 218 -13.72 1.07 8.25
C GLU A 218 -12.86 -0.01 8.91
N LEU A 219 -11.80 -0.47 8.24
CA LEU A 219 -10.94 -1.54 8.74
C LEU A 219 -10.06 -1.11 9.92
N GLY A 220 -9.53 0.12 9.87
CA GLY A 220 -8.60 0.65 10.89
C GLY A 220 -9.31 1.15 12.16
N SER A 221 -10.61 1.46 12.09
CA SER A 221 -11.40 1.88 13.26
C SER A 221 -11.90 0.72 14.11
N ARG A 222 -11.69 -0.54 13.67
CA ARG A 222 -12.11 -1.72 14.43
C ARG A 222 -11.27 -1.89 15.68
N ALA A 223 -11.92 -2.36 16.75
CA ALA A 223 -11.21 -2.79 17.95
C ALA A 223 -10.37 -4.03 17.64
N ALA A 224 -9.13 -4.03 18.14
CA ALA A 224 -8.26 -5.19 18.05
C ALA A 224 -8.85 -6.40 18.80
N VAL A 225 -8.37 -7.61 18.48
CA VAL A 225 -8.70 -8.81 19.28
C VAL A 225 -8.09 -8.69 20.67
N THR A 226 -6.87 -8.17 20.73
CA THR A 226 -6.13 -7.93 21.98
C THR A 226 -6.55 -6.59 22.58
N PRO A 227 -7.19 -6.58 23.76
CA PRO A 227 -7.64 -5.34 24.41
C PRO A 227 -6.45 -4.51 24.93
N ALA A 228 -6.68 -3.23 25.18
CA ALA A 228 -5.65 -2.28 25.62
C ALA A 228 -4.97 -2.69 26.94
N GLU A 229 -5.72 -3.34 27.82
CA GLU A 229 -5.30 -3.77 29.16
C GLU A 229 -4.56 -5.12 29.17
N ALA A 230 -4.46 -5.80 28.02
CA ALA A 230 -3.76 -7.07 27.94
C ALA A 230 -2.27 -6.95 28.28
N ALA A 231 -1.70 -8.02 28.85
CA ALA A 231 -0.28 -8.07 29.22
C ALA A 231 0.62 -7.91 27.99
N HIS A 232 0.31 -8.68 26.94
CA HIS A 232 0.82 -8.49 25.58
C HIS A 232 -0.13 -7.58 24.78
N GLY A 233 0.33 -7.09 23.64
CA GLY A 233 -0.39 -6.14 22.81
C GLY A 233 0.34 -4.81 22.71
N THR A 234 -0.05 -4.04 21.69
CA THR A 234 0.55 -2.72 21.45
C THR A 234 0.20 -1.74 22.57
N LYS A 235 1.08 -0.76 22.81
CA LYS A 235 0.99 0.19 23.94
C LYS A 235 0.87 1.63 23.42
N GLY A 236 0.71 2.58 24.35
CA GLY A 236 0.54 4.00 24.04
C GLY A 236 -0.73 4.27 23.24
N ILE A 237 -0.67 5.22 22.31
CA ILE A 237 -1.81 5.60 21.45
C ILE A 237 -2.36 4.46 20.58
N SER A 238 -1.59 3.38 20.40
CA SER A 238 -1.98 2.18 19.64
C SER A 238 -2.78 1.15 20.44
N ALA A 239 -2.84 1.27 21.78
CA ALA A 239 -3.41 0.23 22.63
C ALA A 239 -4.87 -0.09 22.26
N GLY A 240 -5.16 -1.38 22.04
CA GLY A 240 -6.50 -1.87 21.66
C GLY A 240 -6.95 -1.53 20.23
N LYS A 241 -6.08 -0.95 19.39
CA LYS A 241 -6.40 -0.59 18.00
C LYS A 241 -5.82 -1.59 17.00
N ALA A 242 -6.61 -1.93 15.99
CA ALA A 242 -6.14 -2.75 14.88
C ALA A 242 -5.14 -1.97 14.00
N LYS A 243 -4.24 -2.70 13.34
CA LYS A 243 -3.26 -2.14 12.40
C LYS A 243 -3.48 -2.69 11.00
N LEU A 244 -3.21 -1.88 9.98
CA LEU A 244 -3.31 -2.30 8.58
C LEU A 244 -1.91 -2.43 7.97
N VAL A 245 -1.68 -3.55 7.29
CA VAL A 245 -0.52 -3.77 6.41
C VAL A 245 -1.05 -3.90 5.00
N THR A 246 -0.87 -2.84 4.21
CA THR A 246 -1.43 -2.74 2.87
C THR A 246 -0.46 -3.34 1.86
N LEU A 247 -0.94 -4.31 1.08
CA LEU A 247 -0.27 -4.73 -0.16
C LEU A 247 -0.72 -3.77 -1.24
N GLY A 248 0.20 -2.92 -1.68
CA GLY A 248 -0.11 -1.74 -2.44
C GLY A 248 -0.40 -1.98 -3.91
N GLY A 249 -0.92 -0.91 -4.50
CA GLY A 249 -0.81 -0.59 -5.91
C GLY A 249 0.28 0.46 -6.07
N ASP A 250 0.04 1.51 -6.86
CA ASP A 250 0.93 2.68 -6.91
C ASP A 250 1.00 3.42 -5.57
N HIS A 251 1.99 4.30 -5.38
CA HIS A 251 2.24 4.93 -4.08
C HIS A 251 1.13 5.90 -3.61
N SER A 252 0.22 6.30 -4.51
CA SER A 252 -0.85 7.23 -4.15
C SER A 252 -1.85 6.66 -3.14
N VAL A 253 -1.84 5.33 -2.91
CA VAL A 253 -2.63 4.64 -1.87
C VAL A 253 -2.35 5.16 -0.45
N ALA A 254 -1.17 5.74 -0.22
CA ALA A 254 -0.77 6.25 1.10
C ALA A 254 -1.59 7.47 1.54
N LEU A 255 -2.02 8.34 0.62
CA LEU A 255 -2.84 9.52 0.97
C LEU A 255 -4.18 9.16 1.64
N PRO A 256 -5.06 8.32 1.05
CA PRO A 256 -6.29 7.91 1.72
C PRO A 256 -6.02 7.13 3.02
N ALA A 257 -4.93 6.36 3.11
CA ALA A 257 -4.53 5.69 4.36
C ALA A 257 -4.17 6.71 5.47
N LEU A 258 -3.39 7.75 5.15
CA LEU A 258 -3.04 8.81 6.09
C LEU A 258 -4.27 9.61 6.57
N ARG A 259 -5.23 9.88 5.68
CA ARG A 259 -6.50 10.50 6.10
C ARG A 259 -7.27 9.63 7.08
N ALA A 260 -7.35 8.33 6.83
CA ALA A 260 -8.02 7.39 7.74
C ALA A 260 -7.29 7.35 9.09
N LEU A 261 -5.96 7.23 9.10
CA LEU A 261 -5.14 7.24 10.32
C LEU A 261 -5.29 8.54 11.10
N TYR A 262 -5.29 9.69 10.43
CA TYR A 262 -5.53 10.98 11.10
C TYR A 262 -6.88 10.99 11.84
N GLN A 263 -7.95 10.45 11.23
CA GLN A 263 -9.25 10.33 11.90
C GLN A 263 -9.21 9.35 13.09
N ILE A 264 -8.52 8.22 12.95
CA ILE A 264 -8.42 7.18 13.99
C ILE A 264 -7.59 7.65 15.19
N TYR A 265 -6.53 8.42 14.96
CA TYR A 265 -5.56 8.83 15.97
C TYR A 265 -5.74 10.28 16.45
N GLY A 266 -6.47 11.11 15.71
CA GLY A 266 -6.80 12.49 16.12
C GLY A 266 -5.62 13.46 16.11
N LYS A 267 -4.50 13.10 15.45
CA LYS A 267 -3.30 13.94 15.35
C LYS A 267 -2.51 13.63 14.07
N PRO A 268 -1.62 14.54 13.63
CA PRO A 268 -0.72 14.29 12.50
C PRO A 268 0.15 13.06 12.73
N ILE A 269 0.38 12.32 11.63
CA ILE A 269 1.09 11.04 11.62
C ILE A 269 2.56 11.27 11.26
N THR A 270 3.48 10.66 12.01
CA THR A 270 4.89 10.64 11.59
C THR A 270 5.03 9.66 10.44
N VAL A 271 5.63 10.08 9.33
CA VAL A 271 5.85 9.20 8.18
C VAL A 271 7.32 8.79 8.12
N LEU A 272 7.57 7.49 8.09
CA LEU A 272 8.82 6.93 7.63
C LEU A 272 8.59 6.37 6.22
N HIS A 273 9.25 6.98 5.25
CA HIS A 273 9.07 6.70 3.84
C HIS A 273 10.37 6.15 3.26
N PHE A 274 10.32 4.94 2.71
CA PHE A 274 11.43 4.32 1.99
C PHE A 274 11.13 4.33 0.51
N ASP A 275 11.91 5.08 -0.26
CA ASP A 275 11.64 5.34 -1.67
C ASP A 275 12.90 5.89 -2.36
N ALA A 276 13.03 5.66 -3.67
CA ALA A 276 14.00 6.37 -4.50
C ALA A 276 13.61 7.84 -4.75
N HIS A 277 12.32 8.15 -4.67
CA HIS A 277 11.66 9.39 -5.04
C HIS A 277 11.21 10.21 -3.84
N LEU A 278 10.91 11.48 -4.11
CA LEU A 278 10.43 12.41 -3.09
C LEU A 278 8.93 12.26 -2.85
N ASP A 279 8.12 12.01 -3.88
CA ASP A 279 6.66 11.96 -3.85
C ASP A 279 5.94 13.15 -3.20
N THR A 280 6.68 14.25 -3.14
CA THR A 280 6.26 15.51 -2.56
C THR A 280 6.20 16.64 -3.58
N TRP A 281 6.30 16.33 -4.88
CA TRP A 281 6.27 17.37 -5.90
C TRP A 281 4.96 18.16 -5.85
N ASN A 282 5.06 19.46 -6.11
CA ASN A 282 3.87 20.27 -6.30
C ASN A 282 3.17 19.83 -7.60
N PRO A 283 1.92 19.34 -7.53
CA PRO A 283 1.23 18.81 -8.70
C PRO A 283 1.02 19.86 -9.78
N VAL A 284 0.98 21.16 -9.45
CA VAL A 284 0.85 22.25 -10.42
C VAL A 284 2.15 22.47 -11.20
N ARG A 285 3.32 22.26 -10.58
CA ARG A 285 4.62 22.42 -11.25
C ARG A 285 4.95 21.20 -12.13
N TYR A 286 4.52 20.03 -11.70
CA TYR A 286 4.73 18.77 -12.41
C TYR A 286 3.63 18.48 -13.44
N SER A 287 2.51 19.20 -13.42
CA SER A 287 1.43 18.98 -14.38
C SER A 287 1.69 19.69 -15.71
N ALA A 288 1.23 19.03 -16.77
CA ALA A 288 1.19 19.57 -18.11
C ALA A 288 0.34 20.86 -18.16
N TYR A 289 0.42 21.59 -19.28
CA TYR A 289 -0.41 22.77 -19.57
C TYR A 289 -1.91 22.53 -19.33
N TRP A 290 -2.38 21.30 -19.51
CA TRP A 290 -3.75 20.87 -19.26
C TRP A 290 -3.91 20.34 -17.83
N GLN A 291 -4.51 21.16 -16.96
CA GLN A 291 -4.73 20.83 -15.54
C GLN A 291 -6.22 20.65 -15.23
N SER A 292 -6.50 19.80 -14.25
CA SER A 292 -7.80 19.67 -13.58
C SER A 292 -7.59 19.21 -12.14
N GLU A 293 -8.58 19.35 -11.27
CA GLU A 293 -8.49 18.86 -9.88
C GLU A 293 -8.11 17.38 -9.81
N GLN A 294 -8.57 16.58 -10.76
CA GLN A 294 -8.26 15.14 -10.85
C GLN A 294 -6.77 14.87 -11.16
N THR A 295 -6.10 15.77 -11.89
CA THR A 295 -4.68 15.60 -12.23
C THR A 295 -3.75 15.83 -11.05
N HIS A 296 -4.25 16.42 -9.95
CA HIS A 296 -3.47 16.66 -8.75
C HIS A 296 -3.30 15.42 -7.85
N PHE A 297 -4.07 14.36 -8.09
CA PHE A 297 -3.90 13.06 -7.43
C PHE A 297 -3.09 12.12 -8.34
N ASN A 298 -1.80 12.00 -8.04
CA ASN A 298 -0.85 11.13 -8.73
C ASN A 298 0.19 10.60 -7.72
N HIS A 299 0.93 9.56 -8.12
CA HIS A 299 1.87 8.89 -7.25
C HIS A 299 3.12 9.72 -6.89
N GLY A 300 3.42 10.82 -7.60
CA GLY A 300 4.58 11.68 -7.30
C GLY A 300 4.26 12.93 -6.47
N SER A 301 3.00 13.14 -6.07
CA SER A 301 2.57 14.37 -5.38
C SER A 301 1.67 14.16 -4.16
N PHE A 302 1.43 12.92 -3.75
CA PHE A 302 0.44 12.65 -2.71
C PHE A 302 0.90 13.14 -1.33
N PHE A 303 2.20 13.14 -1.01
CA PHE A 303 2.70 13.74 0.23
C PHE A 303 2.64 15.28 0.22
N HIS A 304 2.67 15.90 -0.97
CA HIS A 304 2.35 17.32 -1.07
C HIS A 304 0.93 17.62 -0.61
N LYS A 305 -0.03 16.82 -1.07
CA LYS A 305 -1.42 16.93 -0.64
C LYS A 305 -1.58 16.59 0.85
N ALA A 306 -0.94 15.53 1.33
CA ALA A 306 -1.01 15.12 2.73
C ALA A 306 -0.46 16.17 3.72
N SER A 307 0.69 16.78 3.39
CA SER A 307 1.25 17.91 4.15
C SER A 307 0.30 19.10 4.17
N ARG A 308 -0.28 19.46 3.01
CA ARG A 308 -1.19 20.61 2.89
C ARG A 308 -2.49 20.42 3.67
N GLU A 309 -2.94 19.18 3.82
CA GLU A 309 -4.09 18.79 4.62
C GLU A 309 -3.74 18.64 6.12
N GLY A 310 -2.48 18.83 6.52
CA GLY A 310 -2.04 18.71 7.92
C GLY A 310 -2.02 17.28 8.45
N LEU A 311 -1.97 16.28 7.57
CA LEU A 311 -2.06 14.86 7.94
C LEU A 311 -0.75 14.32 8.52
N ILE A 312 0.38 14.94 8.19
CA ILE A 312 1.72 14.41 8.50
C ILE A 312 2.54 15.36 9.37
N CYS A 313 3.45 14.79 10.15
CA CYS A 313 4.33 15.55 11.04
C CYS A 313 5.54 16.12 10.29
N ASN A 314 5.69 17.45 10.29
CA ASN A 314 6.86 18.11 9.71
C ASN A 314 8.13 17.99 10.55
N ALA A 315 7.99 17.65 11.84
CA ALA A 315 9.08 17.67 12.81
C ALA A 315 9.62 16.28 13.16
N THR A 316 9.05 15.20 12.63
CA THR A 316 9.48 13.82 12.96
C THR A 316 9.51 12.90 11.74
N SER A 317 9.08 13.33 10.56
CA SER A 317 9.06 12.46 9.37
C SER A 317 10.42 12.37 8.66
N ALA A 318 10.68 11.24 7.99
CA ALA A 318 11.93 10.95 7.29
C ALA A 318 11.69 10.21 5.95
N HIS A 319 12.47 10.58 4.93
CA HIS A 319 12.63 9.88 3.66
C HIS A 319 14.00 9.22 3.63
N ALA A 320 14.07 7.96 3.23
CA ALA A 320 15.32 7.23 3.16
C ALA A 320 15.43 6.38 1.89
N GLY A 321 16.58 6.45 1.24
CA GLY A 321 16.86 5.77 -0.03
C GLY A 321 16.78 6.66 -1.27
N LEU A 322 16.69 7.99 -1.07
CA LEU A 322 16.52 8.97 -2.13
C LEU A 322 17.69 8.96 -3.11
N ARG A 323 17.36 8.95 -4.41
CA ARG A 323 18.34 9.04 -5.50
C ARG A 323 17.75 9.47 -6.84
N THR A 324 16.47 9.86 -6.88
CA THR A 324 15.84 10.34 -8.11
C THR A 324 16.48 11.64 -8.62
N ARG A 325 16.32 11.89 -9.91
CA ARG A 325 16.72 13.14 -10.53
C ARG A 325 15.69 14.22 -10.22
N LEU A 326 16.19 15.39 -9.82
CA LEU A 326 15.35 16.57 -9.63
C LEU A 326 15.09 17.28 -10.96
N THR A 327 14.04 18.09 -10.98
CA THR A 327 13.69 18.94 -12.10
C THR A 327 14.53 20.22 -12.11
N GLY A 328 14.89 20.69 -13.31
CA GLY A 328 15.63 21.94 -13.46
C GLY A 328 17.15 21.78 -13.39
N VAL A 329 17.83 22.81 -12.86
CA VAL A 329 19.30 22.95 -12.87
C VAL A 329 19.88 23.07 -11.46
N ASP A 330 19.05 22.96 -10.43
CA ASP A 330 19.37 23.13 -9.03
C ASP A 330 18.57 22.13 -8.17
N ASP A 331 18.72 22.24 -6.85
CA ASP A 331 18.04 21.40 -5.87
C ASP A 331 16.70 21.99 -5.38
N SER A 332 16.11 22.89 -6.17
CA SER A 332 14.88 23.59 -5.77
C SER A 332 13.73 22.64 -5.44
N ASP A 333 13.65 21.45 -6.03
CA ASP A 333 12.62 20.46 -5.64
C ASP A 333 12.71 20.00 -4.17
N TYR A 334 13.87 20.12 -3.51
CA TYR A 334 13.98 19.87 -2.08
C TYR A 334 13.42 20.99 -1.21
N THR A 335 13.35 22.22 -1.74
CA THR A 335 12.91 23.40 -0.99
C THR A 335 11.57 23.95 -1.47
N ASN A 336 11.14 23.57 -2.67
CA ASN A 336 10.00 24.10 -3.39
C ASN A 336 8.88 23.06 -3.67
N PRO A 337 8.34 22.43 -2.62
CA PRO A 337 6.91 22.18 -2.54
C PRO A 337 6.18 23.22 -1.66
N GLY A 338 6.90 24.25 -1.18
CA GLY A 338 6.47 25.16 -0.11
C GLY A 338 7.14 24.79 1.23
N PRO A 339 7.04 25.65 2.26
CA PRO A 339 7.79 25.51 3.52
C PRO A 339 7.40 24.32 4.43
N GLU A 340 6.64 23.34 3.96
CA GLU A 340 5.65 22.65 4.80
C GLU A 340 5.79 21.13 4.96
N GLN A 341 6.86 20.50 4.49
CA GLN A 341 6.95 19.03 4.56
C GLN A 341 8.00 18.50 5.51
N GLY A 342 9.05 19.28 5.81
CA GLY A 342 9.99 19.04 6.91
C GLY A 342 10.66 17.65 6.99
N PHE A 343 10.55 16.80 5.97
CA PHE A 343 11.17 15.47 5.99
C PHE A 343 12.68 15.58 6.14
N LEU A 344 13.24 14.78 7.05
CA LEU A 344 14.66 14.47 6.97
C LEU A 344 14.87 13.66 5.69
N ARG A 345 15.89 14.00 4.92
CA ARG A 345 16.25 13.31 3.69
C ARG A 345 17.53 12.52 3.92
N ILE A 346 17.47 11.22 3.66
CA ILE A 346 18.60 10.30 3.70
C ILE A 346 18.73 9.74 2.28
N HIS A 347 19.84 10.03 1.63
CA HIS A 347 20.10 9.54 0.29
C HIS A 347 20.51 8.06 0.32
N ALA A 348 20.40 7.37 -0.81
CA ALA A 348 20.79 5.97 -0.89
C ALA A 348 22.29 5.76 -0.58
N ASP A 349 23.14 6.66 -1.07
CA ASP A 349 24.60 6.64 -0.92
C ASP A 349 25.10 7.11 0.45
N ASP A 350 24.28 7.80 1.25
CA ASP A 350 24.57 8.10 2.67
C ASP A 350 24.98 6.83 3.44
N ILE A 351 24.53 5.65 3.01
CA ILE A 351 24.86 4.37 3.64
C ILE A 351 26.37 4.08 3.67
N ASP A 352 27.13 4.58 2.69
CA ASP A 352 28.57 4.38 2.60
C ASP A 352 29.33 5.27 3.60
N GLU A 353 28.83 6.49 3.83
CA GLU A 353 29.42 7.46 4.76
C GLU A 353 29.00 7.21 6.21
N LEU A 354 27.79 6.68 6.42
CA LEU A 354 27.21 6.43 7.75
C LEU A 354 27.61 5.06 8.35
N GLY A 355 28.56 4.36 7.75
CA GLY A 355 29.03 3.07 8.28
C GLY A 355 28.05 1.91 8.06
N GLY A 356 27.27 1.96 6.98
CA GLY A 356 26.35 0.91 6.56
C GLY A 356 24.92 1.07 7.11
N PRO A 357 24.10 0.01 7.04
CA PRO A 357 22.70 0.04 7.47
C PRO A 357 22.46 0.59 8.89
N VAL A 358 23.41 0.38 9.81
CA VAL A 358 23.29 0.83 11.21
C VAL A 358 23.25 2.35 11.32
N GLY A 359 24.06 3.08 10.56
CA GLY A 359 24.01 4.54 10.60
C GLY A 359 22.75 5.12 9.97
N ILE A 360 22.17 4.46 8.96
CA ILE A 360 20.86 4.82 8.41
C ILE A 360 19.79 4.71 9.50
N ILE A 361 19.82 3.60 10.25
CA ILE A 361 18.90 3.38 11.37
C ILE A 361 19.05 4.45 12.44
N ASP A 362 20.27 4.74 12.87
CA ASP A 362 20.50 5.74 13.92
C ASP A 362 19.96 7.11 13.48
N LYS A 363 20.24 7.51 12.24
CA LYS A 363 19.71 8.75 11.64
C LYS A 363 18.17 8.78 11.56
N ILE A 364 17.53 7.64 11.30
CA ILE A 364 16.05 7.51 11.31
C ILE A 364 15.50 7.63 12.74
N ILE A 365 16.09 6.92 13.71
CA ILE A 365 15.62 6.91 15.10
C ILE A 365 15.82 8.28 15.75
N ASP A 366 16.95 8.95 15.50
CA ASP A 366 17.23 10.30 15.98
C ASP A 366 16.20 11.32 15.47
N ARG A 367 15.71 11.12 14.24
CA ARG A 367 14.71 11.98 13.61
C ARG A 367 13.29 11.73 14.13
N ILE A 368 12.88 10.47 14.17
CA ILE A 368 11.50 10.07 14.47
C ILE A 368 11.25 10.08 15.99
N GLY A 369 12.25 9.68 16.77
CA GLY A 369 12.10 9.40 18.20
C GLY A 369 11.37 8.09 18.48
N LEU A 370 11.21 7.78 19.77
CA LEU A 370 10.55 6.56 20.27
C LEU A 370 9.35 6.88 21.17
N ASP A 371 8.69 8.02 20.93
CA ASP A 371 7.50 8.42 21.69
C ASP A 371 6.35 7.42 21.45
N PRO A 372 5.88 6.69 22.47
CA PRO A 372 4.80 5.72 22.34
C PRO A 372 3.45 6.37 21.99
N ASP A 373 3.30 7.69 22.15
CA ASP A 373 2.09 8.44 21.83
C ASP A 373 2.18 9.16 20.47
N GLN A 374 3.28 8.98 19.74
CA GLN A 374 3.41 9.43 18.36
C GLN A 374 3.16 8.28 17.38
N PRO A 375 2.06 8.29 16.60
CA PRO A 375 1.79 7.26 15.61
C PRO A 375 2.77 7.37 14.43
N VAL A 376 3.35 6.25 14.02
CA VAL A 376 4.25 6.16 12.86
C VAL A 376 3.59 5.36 11.74
N TYR A 377 3.48 5.94 10.54
CA TYR A 377 3.12 5.23 9.32
C TYR A 377 4.39 4.87 8.56
N LEU A 378 4.53 3.59 8.22
CA LEU A 378 5.67 3.08 7.46
C LEU A 378 5.25 2.85 6.00
N SER A 379 5.68 3.74 5.10
CA SER A 379 5.39 3.66 3.67
C SER A 379 6.61 3.10 2.95
N VAL A 380 6.48 1.98 2.23
CA VAL A 380 7.60 1.34 1.55
C VAL A 380 7.33 1.21 0.07
N ASP A 381 7.98 2.06 -0.73
CA ASP A 381 8.14 1.83 -2.15
C ASP A 381 9.19 0.74 -2.38
N ILE A 382 8.84 -0.28 -3.17
CA ILE A 382 9.79 -1.35 -3.47
C ILE A 382 10.96 -0.85 -4.35
N ASP A 383 10.79 0.27 -5.05
CA ASP A 383 11.83 0.90 -5.84
C ASP A 383 12.93 1.57 -5.02
N VAL A 384 12.81 1.62 -3.68
CA VAL A 384 13.93 1.92 -2.80
C VAL A 384 15.09 0.94 -3.02
N LEU A 385 14.77 -0.30 -3.43
CA LEU A 385 15.74 -1.32 -3.75
C LEU A 385 16.33 -1.11 -5.15
N ASP A 386 17.57 -1.55 -5.33
CA ASP A 386 18.20 -1.48 -6.64
C ASP A 386 17.44 -2.36 -7.67
N PRO A 387 17.28 -1.92 -8.93
CA PRO A 387 16.64 -2.70 -9.99
C PRO A 387 17.26 -4.08 -10.24
N ALA A 388 18.52 -4.32 -9.83
CA ALA A 388 19.12 -5.65 -9.85
C ALA A 388 18.42 -6.64 -8.90
N THR A 389 17.74 -6.14 -7.86
CA THR A 389 17.00 -6.93 -6.87
C THR A 389 15.49 -6.72 -6.91
N ALA A 390 15.03 -5.55 -7.39
CA ALA A 390 13.62 -5.21 -7.56
C ALA A 390 13.32 -4.64 -8.96
N PRO A 391 13.49 -5.40 -10.05
CA PRO A 391 13.26 -4.90 -11.42
C PRO A 391 11.78 -4.59 -11.73
N GLY A 392 10.86 -5.28 -11.06
CA GLY A 392 9.41 -5.17 -11.22
C GLY A 392 8.78 -3.98 -10.53
N THR A 393 9.14 -2.76 -10.95
CA THR A 393 8.54 -1.49 -10.47
C THR A 393 8.29 -0.52 -11.63
N GLY A 394 7.42 0.47 -11.40
CA GLY A 394 7.03 1.48 -12.38
C GLY A 394 8.18 2.43 -12.76
N THR A 395 8.97 2.87 -11.79
CA THR A 395 9.95 3.96 -11.89
C THR A 395 11.33 3.55 -11.36
N PRO A 396 11.99 2.53 -11.94
CA PRO A 396 13.24 2.01 -11.38
C PRO A 396 14.39 3.04 -11.45
N GLU A 397 15.02 3.32 -10.31
CA GLU A 397 16.22 4.16 -10.20
C GLU A 397 17.45 3.32 -9.80
N PRO A 398 18.53 3.26 -10.63
CA PRO A 398 19.76 2.54 -10.30
C PRO A 398 20.50 3.11 -9.08
N GLY A 399 21.30 2.28 -8.40
CA GLY A 399 22.09 2.69 -7.23
C GLY A 399 21.30 2.60 -5.92
N GLY A 400 20.32 1.70 -5.84
CA GLY A 400 19.51 1.48 -4.65
C GLY A 400 20.17 0.54 -3.65
N TRP A 401 19.49 0.30 -2.53
CA TRP A 401 19.96 -0.68 -1.55
C TRP A 401 19.68 -2.10 -2.02
N THR A 402 20.49 -3.05 -1.57
CA THR A 402 20.15 -4.46 -1.73
C THR A 402 19.04 -4.85 -0.76
N THR A 403 18.24 -5.87 -1.11
CA THR A 403 17.24 -6.45 -0.19
C THR A 403 17.84 -6.82 1.18
N ARG A 404 19.11 -7.23 1.21
CA ARG A 404 19.83 -7.60 2.44
C ARG A 404 20.10 -6.38 3.33
N GLU A 405 20.56 -5.26 2.77
CA GLU A 405 20.71 -4.01 3.53
C GLU A 405 19.35 -3.54 4.04
N PHE A 406 18.33 -3.59 3.18
CA PHE A 406 17.02 -3.06 3.55
C PHE A 406 16.34 -3.88 4.66
N ILE A 407 16.41 -5.22 4.62
CA ILE A 407 15.97 -6.08 5.74
C ILE A 407 16.70 -5.73 7.04
N ARG A 408 18.00 -5.40 6.95
CA ARG A 408 18.77 -4.95 8.12
C ARG A 408 18.20 -3.64 8.65
N ILE A 409 17.89 -2.66 7.79
CA ILE A 409 17.28 -1.38 8.18
C ILE A 409 15.90 -1.60 8.84
N LEU A 410 15.01 -2.40 8.24
CA LEU A 410 13.67 -2.69 8.77
C LEU A 410 13.70 -3.31 10.17
N ARG A 411 14.57 -4.30 10.39
CA ARG A 411 14.79 -4.89 11.72
C ARG A 411 15.35 -3.88 12.71
N GLY A 412 16.04 -2.87 12.21
CA GLY A 412 16.56 -1.74 12.96
C GLY A 412 15.57 -0.60 13.13
N ILE A 413 14.28 -0.78 12.88
CA ILE A 413 13.25 0.20 13.26
C ILE A 413 12.12 -0.46 14.05
N GLU A 414 12.34 -1.67 14.57
CA GLU A 414 11.30 -2.48 15.25
C GLU A 414 10.73 -1.84 16.53
N LYS A 415 11.37 -0.79 17.06
CA LYS A 415 10.90 -0.03 18.24
C LYS A 415 9.94 1.10 17.91
N LEU A 416 9.80 1.48 16.63
CA LEU A 416 8.86 2.52 16.23
C LEU A 416 7.42 2.08 16.51
N ASN A 417 6.57 3.02 16.93
CA ASN A 417 5.15 2.77 17.11
C ASN A 417 4.42 2.76 15.76
N ILE A 418 4.66 1.71 14.96
CA ILE A 418 4.06 1.56 13.64
C ILE A 418 2.56 1.30 13.79
N VAL A 419 1.73 2.22 13.29
CA VAL A 419 0.25 2.15 13.35
C VAL A 419 -0.40 1.60 12.10
N GLY A 420 0.33 1.67 10.99
CA GLY A 420 -0.03 1.10 9.71
C GLY A 420 1.19 1.10 8.82
N ALA A 421 1.16 0.28 7.78
CA ALA A 421 2.21 0.24 6.78
C ALA A 421 1.65 -0.09 5.40
N ASP A 422 2.37 0.30 4.36
CA ASP A 422 2.15 -0.18 2.99
C ASP A 422 3.44 -0.66 2.33
N ILE A 423 3.27 -1.55 1.35
CA ILE A 423 4.33 -2.02 0.46
C ILE A 423 3.80 -1.84 -0.95
N VAL A 424 4.32 -0.85 -1.69
CA VAL A 424 3.73 -0.34 -2.94
C VAL A 424 4.65 -0.56 -4.16
N GLU A 425 4.14 -0.18 -5.33
CA GLU A 425 4.82 -0.16 -6.64
C GLU A 425 5.36 -1.51 -7.14
N VAL A 426 4.98 -2.62 -6.52
CA VAL A 426 5.25 -3.96 -7.07
C VAL A 426 4.46 -4.15 -8.36
N SER A 427 5.17 -4.19 -9.49
CA SER A 427 4.60 -4.32 -10.83
C SER A 427 5.06 -5.63 -11.49
N PRO A 428 4.26 -6.71 -11.39
CA PRO A 428 4.67 -8.05 -11.82
C PRO A 428 4.98 -8.16 -13.32
N SER A 429 4.43 -7.26 -14.13
CA SER A 429 4.69 -7.22 -15.58
C SER A 429 6.14 -6.86 -15.92
N TYR A 430 6.88 -6.24 -14.99
CA TYR A 430 8.29 -5.91 -15.13
C TYR A 430 9.20 -6.74 -14.23
N ASP A 431 8.63 -7.64 -13.43
CA ASP A 431 9.42 -8.57 -12.63
C ASP A 431 10.00 -9.69 -13.52
N ASN A 432 11.06 -10.33 -13.05
CA ASN A 432 11.67 -11.43 -13.79
C ASN A 432 10.96 -12.76 -13.49
N LYS A 433 11.37 -13.83 -14.20
CA LYS A 433 10.80 -15.18 -14.02
C LYS A 433 10.98 -15.75 -12.61
N GLY A 434 11.93 -15.22 -11.84
CA GLY A 434 12.16 -15.59 -10.45
C GLY A 434 11.32 -14.79 -9.46
N GLU A 435 10.47 -13.86 -9.93
CA GLU A 435 9.57 -13.04 -9.11
C GLU A 435 10.32 -12.29 -8.01
N THR A 436 11.53 -11.82 -8.32
CA THR A 436 12.45 -11.27 -7.30
C THR A 436 11.88 -10.05 -6.60
N THR A 437 11.14 -9.19 -7.31
CA THR A 437 10.52 -8.03 -6.67
C THR A 437 9.38 -8.46 -5.76
N ALA A 438 8.51 -9.36 -6.22
CA ALA A 438 7.41 -9.87 -5.40
C ALA A 438 7.92 -10.61 -4.15
N LEU A 439 9.00 -11.39 -4.27
CA LEU A 439 9.69 -12.04 -3.14
C LEU A 439 10.28 -11.04 -2.16
N ALA A 440 10.94 -9.97 -2.65
CA ALA A 440 11.46 -8.91 -1.80
C ALA A 440 10.31 -8.21 -1.05
N ALA A 441 9.22 -7.85 -1.72
CA ALA A 441 8.06 -7.23 -1.11
C ALA A 441 7.36 -8.12 -0.07
N ALA A 442 7.19 -9.42 -0.36
CA ALA A 442 6.67 -10.38 0.61
C ALA A 442 7.58 -10.50 1.85
N GLN A 443 8.91 -10.43 1.67
CA GLN A 443 9.85 -10.42 2.78
C GLN A 443 9.78 -9.12 3.60
N VAL A 444 9.61 -7.96 2.93
CA VAL A 444 9.40 -6.67 3.60
C VAL A 444 8.14 -6.72 4.47
N ALA A 445 7.01 -7.17 3.93
CA ALA A 445 5.76 -7.34 4.67
C ALA A 445 5.94 -8.27 5.88
N PHE A 446 6.67 -9.37 5.72
CA PHE A 446 6.99 -10.29 6.82
C PHE A 446 7.81 -9.62 7.94
N GLU A 447 8.84 -8.84 7.61
CA GLU A 447 9.64 -8.13 8.62
C GLU A 447 8.80 -7.05 9.33
N ILE A 448 7.95 -6.31 8.61
CA ILE A 448 7.05 -5.30 9.20
C ILE A 448 6.06 -5.94 10.18
N ILE A 449 5.36 -7.00 9.77
CA ILE A 449 4.44 -7.74 10.64
C ILE A 449 5.20 -8.30 11.84
N THR A 450 6.40 -8.85 11.62
CA THR A 450 7.26 -9.35 12.70
C THR A 450 7.59 -8.25 13.72
N SER A 451 7.96 -7.06 13.26
CA SER A 451 8.23 -5.91 14.13
C SER A 451 6.99 -5.49 14.92
N MET A 452 5.82 -5.37 14.28
CA MET A 452 4.56 -5.01 14.95
C MET A 452 4.20 -6.02 16.05
N VAL A 453 4.31 -7.32 15.76
CA VAL A 453 4.01 -8.39 16.72
C VAL A 453 5.04 -8.41 17.84
N LYS A 454 6.33 -8.29 17.52
CA LYS A 454 7.41 -8.27 18.52
C LYS A 454 7.27 -7.07 19.47
N ALA A 455 6.94 -5.88 18.96
CA ALA A 455 6.73 -4.69 19.76
C ALA A 455 5.63 -4.88 20.82
N GLY A 456 4.58 -5.64 20.51
CA GLY A 456 3.52 -5.97 21.46
C GLY A 456 3.79 -7.19 22.35
N ALA A 457 4.82 -7.99 22.08
CA ALA A 457 5.10 -9.20 22.85
C ALA A 457 5.84 -8.92 24.18
N GLY A 458 6.29 -7.69 24.42
CA GLY A 458 7.01 -7.30 25.64
C GLY A 458 8.53 -7.54 25.56
N GLN A 459 9.25 -7.21 26.65
CA GLN A 459 10.72 -7.17 26.71
C GLN A 459 11.41 -8.55 26.78
N ASP A 460 10.65 -9.65 26.86
CA ASP A 460 11.20 -11.00 27.06
C ASP A 460 11.79 -11.63 25.78
N LEU A 461 11.48 -11.06 24.62
CA LEU A 461 12.09 -11.43 23.34
C LEU A 461 13.36 -10.60 23.19
N GLY A 462 14.51 -11.26 23.12
CA GLY A 462 15.84 -10.65 23.16
C GLY A 462 15.96 -9.33 22.36
N GLY A 463 16.85 -8.45 22.84
CA GLY A 463 16.97 -7.08 22.35
C GLY A 463 17.33 -6.94 20.86
N TRP A 464 17.58 -5.70 20.45
CA TRP A 464 17.77 -5.28 19.06
C TRP A 464 18.56 -6.27 18.19
N TYR A 465 17.93 -6.79 17.14
CA TYR A 465 18.50 -7.82 16.25
C TYR A 465 18.81 -9.18 16.90
N GLY A 466 18.07 -9.56 17.93
CA GLY A 466 18.36 -10.77 18.71
C GLY A 466 19.57 -10.60 19.61
N ARG A 467 20.10 -9.38 19.79
CA ARG A 467 21.12 -9.07 20.81
C ARG A 467 20.41 -8.55 22.04
N LYS A 468 20.46 -9.29 23.15
CA LYS A 468 20.05 -8.74 24.46
C LYS A 468 20.78 -7.42 24.67
N GLU A 469 20.06 -6.37 25.05
CA GLU A 469 20.69 -5.11 25.44
C GLU A 469 21.69 -5.46 26.56
N ALA A 470 22.92 -4.97 26.43
CA ALA A 470 23.86 -5.09 27.52
C ALA A 470 23.24 -4.32 28.69
N VAL A 471 22.93 -5.02 29.78
CA VAL A 471 22.55 -4.37 31.03
C VAL A 471 23.70 -3.46 31.39
N ALA A 472 23.45 -2.16 31.53
CA ALA A 472 24.46 -1.20 31.92
C ALA A 472 25.11 -1.65 33.25
N GLY A 473 26.32 -2.22 33.18
CA GLY A 473 27.05 -2.75 34.34
C GLY A 473 27.67 -4.13 34.17
N GLU A 474 27.30 -4.93 33.15
CA GLU A 474 27.97 -6.21 32.89
C GLU A 474 29.09 -6.04 31.86
N ALA A 475 30.35 -6.06 32.34
CA ALA A 475 31.50 -6.21 31.48
C ALA A 475 31.37 -7.53 30.68
N PRO A 476 31.75 -7.55 29.39
CA PRO A 476 31.68 -8.78 28.61
C PRO A 476 32.56 -9.85 29.26
N ALA A 477 31.93 -10.93 29.74
CA ALA A 477 32.65 -12.09 30.23
C ALA A 477 33.51 -12.64 29.09
N GLU A 478 34.83 -12.61 29.27
CA GLU A 478 35.76 -13.35 28.43
C GLU A 478 35.30 -14.81 28.41
N LYS A 479 34.82 -15.27 27.25
CA LYS A 479 34.58 -16.69 27.04
C LYS A 479 35.95 -17.35 26.93
N GLU A 480 36.41 -17.94 28.03
CA GLU A 480 37.41 -19.00 27.98
C GLU A 480 36.88 -20.08 27.03
N VAL A 481 37.50 -20.18 25.86
CA VAL A 481 37.39 -21.35 25.00
C VAL A 481 38.11 -22.48 25.74
N LYS A 482 37.35 -23.27 26.49
CA LYS A 482 37.80 -24.60 26.87
C LYS A 482 37.60 -25.49 25.65
N ASP A 483 38.69 -25.72 24.93
CA ASP A 483 38.86 -26.94 24.16
C ASP A 483 38.67 -28.12 25.13
N GLU A 484 37.73 -29.01 24.82
CA GLU A 484 37.91 -30.47 24.79
C GLU A 484 36.58 -31.23 24.70
N LEU A 485 36.52 -32.11 23.68
CA LEU A 485 35.84 -33.42 23.55
C LEU A 485 34.36 -33.59 23.92
#